data_AF-A0A8S0ZHE8-F1
#
_entry.id   AF-A0A8S0ZHE8-F1
#
_cell.length_a   1.000
_cell.length_b   1.000
_cell.length_c   1.000
_cell.angle_alpha   90.00
_cell.angle_beta   90.00
_cell.angle_gamma   90.00
#
_symmetry.space_group_name_H-M   'P 1'
#
loop_
_entity.id
_entity.type
_entity.pdbx_description
1 polymer ?
#
loop_
_entity_poly.entity_id
_entity_poly.type
_entity_poly.pdbx_seq_one_letter_code
_entity_poly.pdbx_strand_id
1 'polypeptide(L)'
;MDPSKMKVVDLRSELGALGLDTKGNKPALVERLKKALEAKTGKALPDTSILDTSTEDADEPATPRRVPAARTTRRSSSSRLAATPAKVTTALEGT
;
A
#
# COMPACT_ATOMS: atom_id res chain seq x y z
N MET A 1 -19.33 -9.93 -13.32
CA MET A 1 -17.98 -10.11 -13.91
C MET A 1 -17.16 -11.00 -13.00
N ASP A 2 -16.32 -11.88 -13.55
CA ASP A 2 -15.42 -12.77 -12.79
C ASP A 2 -13.99 -12.18 -12.75
N PRO A 3 -13.60 -11.40 -11.73
CA PRO A 3 -12.25 -10.81 -11.69
C PRO A 3 -11.13 -11.86 -11.65
N SER A 4 -11.40 -13.07 -11.16
CA SER A 4 -10.44 -14.18 -11.17
C SER A 4 -9.93 -14.56 -12.59
N LYS A 5 -10.74 -14.35 -13.63
CA LYS A 5 -10.43 -14.70 -15.02
C LYS A 5 -9.69 -13.58 -15.79
N MET A 6 -9.67 -12.36 -15.25
CA MET A 6 -9.07 -11.19 -15.91
C MET A 6 -7.53 -11.16 -15.79
N LYS A 7 -6.86 -10.33 -16.61
CA LYS A 7 -5.41 -10.10 -16.51
C LYS A 7 -5.12 -9.10 -15.39
N VAL A 8 -3.87 -9.10 -14.92
CA VAL A 8 -3.41 -8.16 -13.87
C VAL A 8 -3.49 -6.71 -14.33
N VAL A 9 -3.35 -6.44 -15.63
CA VAL A 9 -3.53 -5.08 -16.19
C VAL A 9 -4.97 -4.62 -16.01
N ASP A 10 -5.94 -5.38 -16.52
CA ASP A 10 -7.37 -5.07 -16.43
C ASP A 10 -7.83 -4.89 -14.96
N LEU A 11 -7.38 -5.79 -14.06
CA LEU A 11 -7.64 -5.70 -12.63
C LEU A 11 -7.11 -4.40 -12.00
N ARG A 12 -5.94 -3.92 -12.44
CA ARG A 12 -5.39 -2.64 -11.98
C ARG A 12 -6.14 -1.45 -12.57
N SER A 13 -6.59 -1.54 -13.83
CA SER A 13 -7.40 -0.49 -14.45
C SER A 13 -8.74 -0.30 -13.73
N GLU A 14 -9.45 -1.40 -13.41
CA GLU A 14 -10.70 -1.30 -12.64
C GLU A 14 -10.46 -0.84 -11.21
N LEU A 15 -9.46 -1.37 -10.49
CA LEU A 15 -9.12 -0.88 -9.14
C LEU A 15 -8.71 0.60 -9.14
N GLY A 16 -7.95 1.05 -10.15
CA GLY A 16 -7.56 2.46 -10.32
C GLY A 16 -8.77 3.36 -10.59
N ALA A 17 -9.69 2.95 -11.46
CA ALA A 17 -10.95 3.65 -11.72
C ALA A 17 -11.88 3.70 -10.49
N LEU A 18 -11.70 2.78 -9.52
CA LEU A 18 -12.37 2.74 -8.24
C LEU A 18 -11.62 3.51 -7.12
N GLY A 19 -10.46 4.10 -7.40
CA GLY A 19 -9.61 4.75 -6.38
C GLY A 19 -8.99 3.77 -5.36
N LEU A 20 -8.96 2.48 -5.68
CA LEU A 20 -8.45 1.41 -4.81
C LEU A 20 -6.99 1.09 -5.12
N ASP A 21 -6.28 0.56 -4.13
CA ASP A 21 -4.88 0.16 -4.30
C ASP A 21 -4.72 -0.88 -5.43
N THR A 22 -3.78 -0.61 -6.34
CA THR A 22 -3.42 -1.43 -7.51
C THR A 22 -2.15 -2.26 -7.29
N LYS A 23 -1.53 -2.16 -6.11
CA LYS A 23 -0.34 -2.92 -5.71
C LYS A 23 -0.70 -4.25 -5.05
N GLY A 24 0.26 -5.17 -5.05
CA GLY A 24 0.13 -6.54 -4.56
C GLY A 24 0.02 -7.60 -5.67
N ASN A 25 -0.16 -8.84 -5.25
CA ASN A 25 -0.25 -10.02 -6.12
C ASN A 25 -1.65 -10.17 -6.73
N LYS A 26 -1.77 -10.93 -7.84
CA LYS A 26 -3.06 -11.20 -8.52
C LYS A 26 -4.23 -11.54 -7.58
N PRO A 27 -4.14 -12.49 -6.61
CA PRO A 27 -5.26 -12.78 -5.71
C PRO A 27 -5.72 -11.57 -4.87
N ALA A 28 -4.79 -10.77 -4.34
CA ALA A 28 -5.13 -9.58 -3.55
C ALA A 28 -5.90 -8.53 -4.37
N LEU A 29 -5.54 -8.35 -5.65
CA LEU A 29 -6.29 -7.48 -6.57
C LEU A 29 -7.69 -8.04 -6.85
N VAL A 30 -7.80 -9.36 -7.05
CA VAL A 30 -9.09 -10.03 -7.27
C VAL A 30 -10.02 -9.92 -6.06
N GLU A 31 -9.51 -10.17 -4.84
CA GLU A 31 -10.28 -10.03 -3.59
C GLU A 31 -10.75 -8.60 -3.36
N ARG A 32 -9.85 -7.62 -3.56
CA ARG A 32 -10.17 -6.20 -3.42
C ARG A 32 -11.25 -5.76 -4.41
N LEU A 33 -11.18 -6.22 -5.66
CA LEU A 33 -12.18 -5.91 -6.69
C LEU A 33 -13.52 -6.63 -6.43
N LYS A 34 -13.51 -7.90 -5.99
CA LYS A 34 -14.73 -8.61 -5.55
C LYS A 34 -15.43 -7.86 -4.43
N LYS A 35 -14.69 -7.52 -3.37
CA LYS A 35 -15.22 -6.77 -2.22
C LYS A 35 -15.79 -5.40 -2.62
N ALA A 36 -15.16 -4.72 -3.57
CA ALA A 36 -15.65 -3.45 -4.10
C ALA A 36 -16.94 -3.61 -4.93
N LEU A 37 -17.02 -4.65 -5.76
CA LEU A 37 -18.24 -4.99 -6.50
C LEU A 37 -19.37 -5.37 -5.54
N GLU A 38 -19.12 -6.26 -4.58
CA GLU A 38 -20.07 -6.65 -3.53
C GLU A 38 -20.58 -5.43 -2.75
N ALA A 39 -19.69 -4.55 -2.29
CA ALA A 39 -20.04 -3.32 -1.61
C ALA A 39 -20.89 -2.38 -2.48
N LYS A 40 -20.55 -2.20 -3.76
CA LYS A 40 -21.36 -1.42 -4.72
C LYS A 40 -22.74 -2.03 -4.98
N THR A 41 -22.84 -3.36 -5.07
CA THR A 41 -24.13 -4.05 -5.27
C THR A 41 -24.99 -4.09 -4.01
N GLY A 42 -24.38 -4.11 -2.82
CA GLY A 42 -25.07 -4.12 -1.52
C GLY A 42 -25.39 -2.73 -0.97
N LYS A 43 -24.79 -1.67 -1.52
CA LYS A 43 -25.04 -0.27 -1.16
C LYS A 43 -25.34 0.60 -2.38
N ALA A 44 -26.54 0.44 -2.91
CA ALA A 44 -27.24 1.57 -3.56
C ALA A 44 -27.87 2.46 -2.47
N LEU A 45 -28.11 3.74 -2.80
CA LEU A 45 -28.56 4.85 -1.92
C LEU A 45 -27.42 5.54 -1.13
N PRO A 46 -27.38 6.89 -1.13
CA PRO A 46 -26.46 7.54 -2.06
C PRO A 46 -25.63 8.69 -1.46
N ASP A 47 -24.32 8.69 -1.73
CA ASP A 47 -23.46 9.85 -1.43
C ASP A 47 -23.41 10.81 -2.62
N THR A 48 -24.46 11.63 -2.73
CA THR A 48 -24.42 12.90 -3.46
C THR A 48 -23.56 13.91 -2.69
N SER A 49 -22.24 13.71 -2.73
CA SER A 49 -21.23 14.71 -2.40
C SER A 49 -20.28 14.70 -3.60
N ILE A 50 -20.48 15.57 -4.60
CA ILE A 50 -20.12 17.00 -4.50
C ILE A 50 -18.74 17.13 -3.84
N LEU A 51 -17.72 16.59 -4.52
CA LEU A 51 -16.36 17.08 -4.38
C LEU A 51 -15.73 17.16 -5.77
N ASP A 52 -15.64 18.40 -6.24
CA ASP A 52 -14.70 18.92 -7.22
C ASP A 52 -14.76 18.45 -8.69
N THR A 53 -15.66 19.10 -9.43
CA THR A 53 -15.37 19.50 -10.80
C THR A 53 -14.50 20.77 -10.76
N SER A 54 -13.24 20.72 -11.22
CA SER A 54 -12.65 21.67 -12.19
C SER A 54 -11.12 21.55 -12.31
N THR A 55 -10.65 21.34 -13.54
CA THR A 55 -9.51 22.08 -14.12
C THR A 55 -8.19 22.14 -13.34
N GLU A 56 -7.34 21.12 -13.52
CA GLU A 56 -5.88 21.35 -13.48
C GLU A 56 -5.43 22.04 -14.76
N ASP A 57 -5.57 23.36 -14.80
CA ASP A 57 -4.95 24.25 -15.78
C ASP A 57 -4.36 25.45 -15.02
N ALA A 58 -3.11 25.28 -14.61
CA ALA A 58 -2.30 26.28 -13.92
C ALA A 58 -0.85 26.12 -14.37
N ASP A 59 -0.60 26.70 -15.55
CA ASP A 59 0.68 26.76 -16.23
C ASP A 59 1.79 27.50 -15.43
N GLU A 60 3.03 27.16 -15.78
CA GLU A 60 4.27 27.93 -15.58
C GLU A 60 4.94 28.11 -14.16
N PRO A 61 6.27 28.39 -14.12
CA PRO A 61 7.16 27.83 -13.10
C PRO A 61 8.11 28.84 -12.41
N ALA A 62 8.28 28.74 -11.07
CA ALA A 62 9.24 29.57 -10.35
C ALA A 62 9.98 28.84 -9.21
N THR A 63 11.16 28.29 -9.54
CA THR A 63 12.27 28.27 -8.57
C THR A 63 12.66 29.73 -8.25
N PRO A 64 13.11 30.11 -7.02
CA PRO A 64 14.29 29.46 -6.44
C PRO A 64 14.53 29.51 -4.90
N ARG A 65 15.57 28.75 -4.48
CA ARG A 65 16.64 29.14 -3.52
C ARG A 65 16.51 28.83 -2.00
N ARG A 66 17.48 28.04 -1.50
CA ARG A 66 18.16 28.02 -0.15
C ARG A 66 17.26 28.01 1.12
N VAL A 67 17.47 27.14 2.11
CA VAL A 67 18.74 26.78 2.78
C VAL A 67 18.73 25.36 3.37
N PRO A 68 19.89 24.69 3.53
CA PRO A 68 20.02 23.48 4.35
C PRO A 68 20.30 23.86 5.82
N ALA A 69 19.36 23.57 6.74
CA ALA A 69 19.49 23.91 8.16
C ALA A 69 19.81 22.68 9.04
N ALA A 70 21.05 22.66 9.56
CA ALA A 70 21.47 22.05 10.82
C ALA A 70 21.18 20.56 11.10
N ARG A 71 22.16 19.71 10.74
CA ARG A 71 22.59 18.59 11.61
C ARG A 71 23.10 19.15 12.95
N THR A 72 22.51 18.77 14.09
CA THR A 72 23.25 18.54 15.36
C THR A 72 22.49 17.64 16.34
N THR A 73 22.98 16.40 16.47
CA THR A 73 23.16 15.63 17.72
C THR A 73 22.22 15.86 18.93
N ARG A 74 21.56 14.78 19.41
CA ARG A 74 21.64 14.47 20.85
C ARG A 74 21.56 12.98 21.22
N ARG A 75 22.72 12.48 21.65
CA ARG A 75 22.94 11.46 22.71
C ARG A 75 22.47 10.02 22.48
N SER A 76 23.44 9.19 22.09
CA SER A 76 23.46 7.74 22.28
C SER A 76 23.23 7.32 23.75
N SER A 77 22.72 6.08 23.90
CA SER A 77 23.17 5.03 24.84
C SER A 77 22.04 4.36 25.63
N SER A 78 22.20 3.05 25.86
CA SER A 78 21.27 2.11 26.52
C SER A 78 20.04 1.75 25.66
N SER A 79 19.55 0.50 25.56
CA SER A 79 19.95 -0.81 26.14
C SER A 79 19.32 -1.90 25.24
N ARG A 80 19.86 -3.12 24.99
CA ARG A 80 20.99 -3.93 25.51
C ARG A 80 21.54 -4.81 24.36
N LEU A 81 22.58 -5.61 24.65
CA LEU A 81 23.01 -6.77 23.83
C LEU A 81 22.33 -8.08 24.33
N ALA A 82 22.53 -9.17 23.56
CA ALA A 82 22.23 -10.58 23.89
C ALA A 82 20.74 -11.01 23.86
N ALA A 83 20.38 -12.21 23.38
CA ALA A 83 21.13 -13.22 22.61
C ALA A 83 20.15 -14.14 21.87
N THR A 84 20.57 -14.71 20.74
CA THR A 84 19.92 -15.88 20.12
C THR A 84 20.36 -17.15 20.86
N PRO A 85 19.48 -17.91 21.54
CA PRO A 85 19.83 -19.25 21.99
C PRO A 85 20.04 -20.16 20.76
N ALA A 86 21.12 -20.93 20.80
CA ALA A 86 21.56 -21.72 19.66
C ALA A 86 20.63 -22.91 19.34
N LYS A 87 20.69 -23.33 18.08
CA LYS A 87 19.99 -24.50 17.54
C LYS A 87 20.56 -25.79 18.17
N VAL A 88 19.85 -26.36 19.14
CA VAL A 88 20.19 -27.68 19.70
C VAL A 88 19.80 -28.75 18.68
N THR A 89 20.78 -29.23 17.93
CA THR A 89 20.68 -30.48 17.17
C THR A 89 21.30 -31.59 18.01
N THR A 90 20.48 -32.27 18.81
CA THR A 90 20.87 -33.53 19.45
C THR A 90 20.89 -34.63 18.39
N ALA A 91 22.09 -34.93 17.89
CA ALA A 91 22.39 -36.09 17.06
C ALA A 91 23.44 -36.95 17.79
N LEU A 92 22.94 -37.84 18.65
CA LEU A 92 23.63 -38.91 19.38
C LEU A 92 22.50 -39.67 20.10
N GLU A 93 22.46 -40.99 20.24
CA GLU A 93 23.17 -42.13 19.64
C GLU A 93 22.43 -43.39 20.15
N GLY A 94 22.56 -44.55 19.50
CA GLY A 94 22.39 -45.83 20.19
C GLY A 94 21.45 -46.85 19.53
N THR A 95 22.09 -47.87 18.94
CA THR A 95 21.64 -49.26 18.75
C THR A 95 20.25 -49.52 18.17
#